data_AF-A0A3C0DIR8-F1
#
_entry.id   AF-A0A3C0DIR8-F1
#
_cell.length_a   1.000
_cell.length_b   1.000
_cell.length_c   1.000
_cell.angle_alpha   90.00
_cell.angle_beta   90.00
_cell.angle_gamma   90.00
#
_symmetry.space_group_name_H-M   'P 1'
#
loop_
_entity.id
_entity.type
_entity.pdbx_description
1 polymer ?
#
loop_
_entity_poly.entity_id
_entity_poly.type
_entity_poly.pdbx_seq_one_letter_code
_entity_poly.pdbx_strand_id
1 'polypeptide(L)'
;LGAAFPTHWYEPGTVITVDNAPSSFGTISYRIEAGEQRVELQLEGDYRFPPQSVRWNVPFAIKSALVNDRKALHREHTILLLPQTRKVVLSRE
;
A
#
# COMPACT_ATOMS: atom_id res chain seq x y z
N LEU A 1 13.10 -0.25 -12.97
CA LEU A 1 11.99 0.71 -12.92
C LEU A 1 10.71 -0.08 -12.70
N GLY A 2 10.34 -0.34 -11.44
CA GLY A 2 9.08 -1.00 -11.13
C GLY A 2 7.96 0.04 -11.26
N ALA A 3 6.86 -0.31 -11.93
CA ALA A 3 5.75 0.61 -12.11
C ALA A 3 5.34 1.22 -10.75
N ALA A 4 5.52 2.54 -10.63
CA ALA A 4 4.86 3.31 -9.61
C ALA A 4 3.38 3.40 -10.00
N PHE A 5 2.48 3.33 -9.01
CA PHE A 5 1.08 3.63 -9.24
C PHE A 5 0.93 5.05 -9.83
N PRO A 6 -0.14 5.33 -10.60
CA PRO A 6 -0.34 6.65 -11.19
C PRO A 6 -0.29 7.75 -10.13
N THR A 7 0.48 8.82 -10.38
CA THR A 7 0.70 9.89 -9.38
C THR A 7 -0.60 10.53 -8.89
N HIS A 8 -1.59 10.69 -9.78
CA HIS A 8 -2.89 11.27 -9.43
C HIS A 8 -3.66 10.47 -8.37
N TRP A 9 -3.34 9.18 -8.16
CA TRP A 9 -3.95 8.37 -7.08
C TRP A 9 -3.56 8.85 -5.69
N TYR A 10 -2.50 9.66 -5.60
CA TYR A 10 -1.94 10.17 -4.36
C TYR A 10 -2.17 11.68 -4.19
N GLU A 11 -3.00 12.31 -5.04
CA GLU A 11 -3.42 13.70 -4.82
C GLU A 11 -4.31 13.80 -3.58
N PRO A 12 -4.12 14.80 -2.71
CA PRO A 12 -4.95 14.98 -1.52
C PRO A 12 -6.45 15.00 -1.83
N GLY A 13 -7.24 14.25 -1.05
CA GLY A 13 -8.67 14.05 -1.25
C GLY A 13 -9.01 12.85 -2.16
N THR A 14 -8.01 12.23 -2.81
CA THR A 14 -8.26 11.08 -3.67
C THR A 14 -8.50 9.81 -2.87
N VAL A 15 -9.52 9.06 -3.29
CA VAL A 15 -9.86 7.74 -2.76
C VAL A 15 -9.96 6.78 -3.93
N ILE A 16 -9.23 5.67 -3.86
CA ILE A 16 -9.32 4.59 -4.85
C ILE A 16 -9.64 3.30 -4.16
N THR A 17 -10.61 2.58 -4.71
CA THR A 17 -10.99 1.24 -4.26
C THR A 17 -10.84 0.29 -5.44
N VAL A 18 -10.21 -0.84 -5.19
CA VAL A 18 -10.10 -1.95 -6.12
C VAL A 18 -10.57 -3.20 -5.41
N ASP A 19 -11.56 -3.86 -5.97
CA ASP A 19 -12.18 -5.05 -5.38
C ASP A 19 -11.87 -6.28 -6.22
N ASN A 20 -11.52 -7.38 -5.55
CA ASN A 20 -11.32 -8.70 -6.14
C ASN A 20 -10.34 -8.72 -7.32
N ALA A 21 -9.28 -7.91 -7.28
CA ALA A 21 -8.27 -7.91 -8.32
C ALA A 21 -7.58 -9.29 -8.37
N PRO A 22 -7.59 -9.97 -9.53
CA PRO A 22 -6.96 -11.27 -9.65
C PRO A 22 -5.44 -11.14 -9.60
N SER A 23 -4.79 -12.07 -8.90
CA SER A 23 -3.34 -12.20 -8.83
C SER A 23 -2.91 -13.66 -8.91
N SER A 24 -1.60 -13.90 -9.02
CA SER A 24 -1.03 -15.25 -8.96
C SER A 24 -1.26 -15.96 -7.61
N PHE A 25 -1.58 -15.21 -6.55
CA PHE A 25 -1.69 -15.70 -5.17
C PHE A 25 -3.14 -15.92 -4.72
N GLY A 26 -4.13 -15.50 -5.50
CA GLY A 26 -5.53 -15.36 -5.08
C GLY A 26 -6.07 -14.00 -5.51
N THR A 27 -7.07 -13.48 -4.80
CA THR A 27 -7.59 -12.13 -5.02
C THR A 27 -7.03 -11.15 -4.00
N ILE A 28 -6.91 -9.90 -4.42
CA ILE A 28 -6.52 -8.79 -3.56
C ILE A 28 -7.56 -7.69 -3.74
N SER A 29 -8.12 -7.22 -2.64
CA SER A 29 -8.89 -5.99 -2.57
C SER A 29 -8.07 -4.95 -1.82
N TYR A 30 -8.14 -3.70 -2.26
CA TYR A 30 -7.46 -2.63 -1.55
C TYR A 30 -8.14 -1.29 -1.72
N ARG A 31 -7.92 -0.44 -0.73
CA ARG A 31 -8.38 0.94 -0.73
C ARG A 31 -7.26 1.88 -0.35
N ILE A 32 -7.02 2.89 -1.17
CA ILE A 32 -6.02 3.93 -0.94
C ILE A 32 -6.75 5.24 -0.66
N GLU A 33 -6.41 5.87 0.46
CA GLU A 33 -6.84 7.21 0.84
C GLU A 33 -5.62 8.13 0.86
N ALA A 34 -5.64 9.16 0.01
CA ALA A 34 -4.58 10.14 -0.07
C ALA A 34 -5.00 11.44 0.61
N GLY A 35 -4.35 11.78 1.73
CA GLY A 35 -4.41 13.12 2.35
C GLY A 35 -3.13 13.91 2.10
N GLU A 36 -3.11 15.17 2.54
CA GLU A 36 -1.98 16.11 2.37
C GLU A 36 -0.64 15.53 2.83
N GLN A 37 -0.58 15.02 4.06
CA GLN A 37 0.67 14.54 4.68
C GLN A 37 0.69 13.02 4.90
N ARG A 38 -0.42 12.34 4.61
CA ARG A 38 -0.65 10.94 4.95
C ARG A 38 -1.29 10.21 3.80
N VAL A 39 -0.86 8.98 3.55
CA VAL A 39 -1.55 8.03 2.67
C VAL A 39 -1.87 6.78 3.47
N GLU A 40 -3.11 6.33 3.42
CA GLU A 40 -3.54 5.08 4.01
C GLU A 40 -3.83 4.05 2.92
N LEU A 41 -3.37 2.83 3.13
CA LEU A 41 -3.76 1.64 2.39
C LEU A 41 -4.47 0.68 3.34
N GLN A 42 -5.68 0.30 2.97
CA GLN A 42 -6.36 -0.87 3.52
C GLN A 42 -6.19 -2.00 2.52
N LEU A 43 -5.69 -3.14 3.00
CA LEU A 43 -5.34 -4.28 2.16
C LEU A 43 -6.06 -5.53 2.66
N GLU A 44 -6.79 -6.17 1.78
CA GLU A 44 -7.44 -7.45 2.05
C GLU A 44 -6.97 -8.45 0.99
N GLY A 45 -6.31 -9.50 1.47
CA GLY A 45 -5.86 -10.59 0.61
C GLY A 45 -6.61 -11.87 0.96
N ASP A 46 -7.33 -12.42 -0.02
CA ASP A 46 -7.85 -13.79 0.00
C ASP A 46 -6.90 -14.68 -0.82
N TYR A 47 -5.81 -15.05 -0.16
CA TYR A 47 -4.72 -15.79 -0.80
C TYR A 47 -4.97 -17.29 -0.73
N ARG A 48 -5.07 -17.93 -1.90
CA ARG A 48 -4.97 -19.39 -2.03
C ARG A 48 -3.54 -19.88 -1.78
N PHE A 49 -2.57 -19.09 -2.23
CA PHE A 49 -1.14 -19.33 -2.03
C PHE A 49 -0.50 -18.03 -1.51
N PRO A 50 -0.38 -17.84 -0.19
CA PRO A 50 0.12 -16.59 0.38
C PRO A 50 1.51 -16.23 -0.17
N PRO A 51 1.72 -14.99 -0.64
CA PRO A 51 3.04 -14.55 -1.08
C PRO A 51 4.00 -14.44 0.12
N GLN A 52 5.31 -14.38 -0.11
CA GLN A 52 6.24 -14.03 0.99
C GLN A 52 6.07 -12.58 1.43
N SER A 53 5.84 -11.68 0.47
CA SER A 53 5.52 -10.28 0.71
C SER A 53 4.83 -9.66 -0.50
N VAL A 54 4.11 -8.57 -0.26
CA VAL A 54 3.58 -7.66 -1.27
C VAL A 54 4.41 -6.38 -1.23
N ARG A 55 4.86 -5.90 -2.38
CA ARG A 55 5.61 -4.65 -2.49
C ARG A 55 4.67 -3.52 -2.87
N TRP A 56 4.66 -2.44 -2.10
CA TRP A 56 3.96 -1.21 -2.46
C TRP A 56 4.99 -0.11 -2.78
N ASN A 57 5.03 0.31 -4.04
CA ASN A 57 5.83 1.44 -4.49
C ASN A 57 4.94 2.69 -4.57
N VAL A 58 5.41 3.80 -4.03
CA VAL A 58 4.69 5.08 -4.03
C VAL A 58 5.50 6.17 -4.75
N PRO A 59 4.84 7.18 -5.35
CA PRO A 59 5.51 8.23 -6.13
C PRO A 59 6.04 9.39 -5.25
N PHE A 60 6.28 9.15 -3.97
CA PHE A 60 6.78 10.16 -3.02
C PHE A 60 7.74 9.52 -2.01
N ALA A 61 8.61 10.34 -1.42
CA ALA A 61 9.49 9.90 -0.34
C ALA A 61 8.67 9.63 0.93
N ILE A 62 8.82 8.42 1.47
CA ILE A 62 8.20 7.99 2.73
C ILE A 62 9.04 8.55 3.87
N LYS A 63 8.41 9.36 4.71
CA LYS A 63 9.01 9.89 5.95
C LYS A 63 8.90 8.91 7.11
N SER A 64 7.76 8.25 7.23
CA SER A 64 7.52 7.21 8.22
C SER A 64 6.42 6.26 7.76
N ALA A 65 6.41 5.05 8.33
CA ALA A 65 5.42 4.03 8.02
C ALA A 65 4.91 3.33 9.28
N LEU A 66 3.60 3.11 9.32
CA LEU A 66 2.94 2.21 10.24
C LEU A 66 2.31 1.06 9.46
N VAL A 67 2.51 -0.18 9.89
CA VAL A 67 1.85 -1.38 9.37
C VAL A 67 1.11 -2.04 10.53
N ASN A 68 -0.20 -2.19 10.38
CA ASN A 68 -1.09 -2.66 11.45
C ASN A 68 -0.80 -1.93 12.79
N ASP A 69 -0.75 -0.59 12.71
CA ASP A 69 -0.51 0.34 13.82
C ASP A 69 0.86 0.22 14.53
N ARG A 70 1.82 -0.48 13.92
CA ARG A 70 3.21 -0.60 14.42
C ARG A 70 4.19 0.04 13.47
N LYS A 71 5.23 0.69 14.00
CA LYS A 71 6.30 1.28 13.19
C LYS A 71 6.96 0.21 12.32
N ALA A 72 7.06 0.48 11.02
CA ALA A 72 7.63 -0.41 10.04
C ALA A 72 8.85 0.24 9.37
N LEU A 73 9.79 -0.61 8.93
CA LEU A 73 10.89 -0.17 8.08
C LEU A 73 10.39 0.02 6.66
N HIS A 74 10.91 1.04 6.00
CA HIS A 74 10.65 1.33 4.59
C HIS A 74 11.95 1.71 3.90
N ARG A 75 11.92 1.68 2.57
CA ARG A 75 12.88 2.39 1.73
C ARG A 75 12.26 3.74 1.35
N GLU A 76 13.05 4.59 0.71
CA GLU A 76 12.65 5.94 0.30
C GLU A 76 11.28 5.95 -0.40
N HIS A 77 11.02 5.04 -1.35
CA HIS A 77 9.79 5.02 -2.15
C HIS A 77 9.02 3.69 -2.08
N THR A 78 9.34 2.83 -1.10
CA THR A 78 8.84 1.46 -1.10
C THR A 78 8.69 0.89 0.30
N ILE A 79 7.61 0.13 0.50
CA ILE A 79 7.40 -0.69 1.69
C ILE A 79 7.07 -2.14 1.30
N LEU A 80 7.56 -3.08 2.11
CA LEU A 80 7.24 -4.51 2.00
C LEU A 80 6.18 -4.86 3.03
N LEU A 81 5.11 -5.51 2.57
CA LEU A 81 3.95 -5.86 3.35
C LEU A 81 3.87 -7.38 3.47
N LEU A 82 3.64 -7.87 4.68
CA LEU A 82 3.40 -9.30 4.90
C LEU A 82 1.97 -9.65 4.49
N PRO A 83 1.65 -10.91 4.14
CA PRO A 83 0.31 -11.32 3.71
C PRO A 83 -0.82 -10.96 4.69
N GLN A 84 -0.54 -10.97 5.98
CA GLN A 84 -1.47 -10.60 7.06
C GLN A 84 -1.60 -9.08 7.25
N THR A 85 -0.95 -8.26 6.42
CA THR A 85 -1.12 -6.81 6.46
C THR A 85 -2.56 -6.47 6.15
N ARG A 86 -3.15 -5.59 6.96
CA ARG A 86 -4.52 -5.08 6.79
C ARG A 86 -4.55 -3.58 6.62
N LYS A 87 -3.62 -2.88 7.28
CA LYS A 87 -3.54 -1.43 7.24
C LYS A 87 -2.10 -0.98 7.13
N VAL A 88 -1.86 -0.02 6.26
CA VAL A 88 -0.58 0.69 6.12
C VAL A 88 -0.86 2.18 6.13
N VAL A 89 -0.10 2.93 6.93
CA VAL A 89 -0.14 4.38 6.94
C VAL A 89 1.26 4.89 6.64
N LEU A 90 1.39 5.65 5.56
CA LEU A 90 2.62 6.32 5.16
C LEU A 90 2.49 7.81 5.40
N SER A 91 3.48 8.41 6.05
CA SER A 91 3.64 9.86 6.09
C SER A 91 4.55 10.31 4.96
N ARG A 92 4.18 11.40 4.30
CA ARG A 92 4.98 12.05 3.25
C ARG A 92 6.02 12.97 3.90
N GLU A 93 7.12 13.23 3.21
CA GLU A 93 8.00 14.36 3.54
C GLU A 93 7.32 15.71 3.32
#